data_AF-A0A3M1ZZU7-F1
#
_entry.id   AF-A0A3M1ZZU7-F1
#
_cell.length_a   1.000
_cell.length_b   1.000
_cell.length_c   1.000
_cell.angle_alpha   90.00
_cell.angle_beta   90.00
_cell.angle_gamma   90.00
#
_symmetry.space_group_name_H-M   'P 1'
#
loop_
_entity.id
_entity.type
_entity.pdbx_description
1 polymer ?
#
loop_
_entity_poly.entity_id
_entity_poly.type
_entity_poly.pdbx_seq_one_letter_code
_entity_poly.pdbx_strand_id
1 'polypeptide(L)'
;MGTRADFYIGVGKNAEWLGSVAWDGYEWDYDPTHPVMKAETEEEFREAVQQIAKDRDDWTAPEDGWPWPWDDSSLTDYIYAFVDGTVKVFVGDEMDVEWPDMSMRRNLAYGLRSGLLQIEVK
;
A
#
# COMPACT_ATOMS: atom_id res chain seq x y z
N MET A 1 -15.52 -6.78 4.43
CA MET A 1 -14.07 -6.78 4.73
C MET A 1 -13.37 -6.46 3.44
N GLY A 2 -12.50 -5.46 3.42
CA GLY A 2 -11.68 -5.11 2.26
C GLY A 2 -10.30 -5.73 2.35
N THR A 3 -9.71 -6.02 1.20
CA THR A 3 -8.29 -6.36 1.05
C THR A 3 -7.51 -5.08 0.82
N ARG A 4 -6.54 -4.79 1.69
CA ARG A 4 -5.74 -3.56 1.65
C ARG A 4 -4.43 -3.82 0.93
N ALA A 5 -3.87 -2.78 0.32
CA ALA A 5 -2.52 -2.86 -0.23
C ALA A 5 -1.69 -1.61 0.04
N ASP A 6 -0.39 -1.82 0.26
CA ASP A 6 0.62 -0.78 0.36
C ASP A 6 1.63 -0.87 -0.80
N PHE A 7 2.15 0.28 -1.22
CA PHE A 7 3.12 0.38 -2.32
C PHE A 7 4.44 0.95 -1.82
N TYR A 8 5.54 0.31 -2.21
CA TYR A 8 6.88 0.68 -1.74
C TYR A 8 7.94 0.70 -2.83
N ILE A 9 8.96 1.54 -2.63
CA ILE A 9 10.30 1.35 -3.20
C ILE A 9 11.20 0.69 -2.16
N GLY A 10 11.82 -0.41 -2.53
CA GLY A 10 12.68 -1.19 -1.64
C GLY A 10 11.91 -2.00 -0.59
N VAL A 11 12.66 -2.65 0.30
CA VAL A 11 12.16 -3.44 1.44
C VAL A 11 12.96 -3.10 2.68
N GLY A 12 12.45 -3.49 3.86
CA GLY A 12 13.09 -3.20 5.13
C GLY A 12 12.62 -1.89 5.74
N LYS A 13 13.17 -1.56 6.91
CA LYS A 13 12.87 -0.33 7.68
C LYS A 13 13.11 0.98 6.93
N ASN A 14 13.88 0.94 5.84
CA ASN A 14 14.21 2.10 5.02
C ASN A 14 13.43 2.15 3.70
N ALA A 15 12.46 1.25 3.49
CA ALA A 15 11.61 1.29 2.30
C ALA A 15 10.86 2.62 2.22
N GLU A 16 10.66 3.13 1.01
CA GLU A 16 9.89 4.35 0.79
C GLU A 16 8.45 3.96 0.49
N TRP A 17 7.53 4.34 1.37
CA TRP A 17 6.11 4.16 1.14
C TRP A 17 5.56 5.21 0.16
N LEU A 18 4.86 4.73 -0.85
CA LEU A 18 4.28 5.55 -1.91
C LEU A 18 2.79 5.84 -1.70
N GLY A 19 2.12 5.06 -0.86
CA GLY A 19 0.69 5.19 -0.59
C GLY A 19 0.01 3.84 -0.46
N SER A 20 -1.32 3.88 -0.30
CA SER A 20 -2.11 2.71 0.04
C SER A 20 -3.50 2.73 -0.58
N VAL A 21 -4.09 1.55 -0.76
CA VAL A 21 -5.51 1.35 -1.10
C VAL A 21 -6.23 0.53 -0.03
N ALA A 22 -7.50 0.83 0.19
CA ALA A 22 -8.30 0.24 1.27
C ALA A 22 -9.14 -0.97 0.84
N TRP A 23 -9.40 -1.10 -0.46
CA TRP A 23 -10.26 -2.13 -1.03
C TRP A 23 -9.61 -2.79 -2.23
N ASP A 24 -9.92 -4.07 -2.46
CA ASP A 24 -9.48 -4.84 -3.63
C ASP A 24 -7.97 -4.82 -3.92
N GLY A 25 -7.14 -4.70 -2.87
CA GLY A 25 -5.68 -4.62 -2.97
C GLY A 25 -4.98 -5.83 -3.61
N TYR A 26 -5.71 -6.90 -3.91
CA TYR A 26 -5.22 -8.07 -4.64
C TYR A 26 -5.23 -7.89 -6.17
N GLU A 27 -5.88 -6.84 -6.70
CA GLU A 27 -6.26 -6.77 -8.12
C GLU A 27 -5.07 -6.86 -9.08
N TRP A 28 -3.93 -6.31 -8.68
CA TRP A 28 -2.72 -6.29 -9.50
C TRP A 28 -1.97 -7.62 -9.51
N ASP A 29 -1.98 -8.37 -8.42
CA ASP A 29 -1.34 -9.70 -8.36
C ASP A 29 -2.02 -10.69 -9.33
N TYR A 30 -3.34 -10.56 -9.55
CA TYR A 30 -4.07 -11.36 -10.53
C TYR A 30 -3.97 -10.83 -11.98
N ASP A 31 -3.43 -9.64 -12.19
CA ASP A 31 -3.16 -9.07 -13.51
C ASP A 31 -1.65 -8.84 -13.72
N PRO A 32 -0.89 -9.88 -14.13
CA PRO A 32 0.54 -9.75 -14.40
C PRO A 32 0.83 -8.82 -15.60
N THR A 33 -0.20 -8.38 -16.34
CA THR A 33 -0.04 -7.42 -17.44
C THR A 33 -0.18 -5.97 -17.00
N HIS A 34 -0.66 -5.72 -15.78
CA HIS A 34 -0.84 -4.38 -15.24
C HIS A 34 0.50 -3.64 -15.16
N PRO A 35 0.57 -2.32 -15.48
CA PRO A 35 1.81 -1.56 -15.46
C PRO A 35 2.59 -1.66 -14.15
N VAL A 36 1.89 -1.71 -13.01
CA VAL A 36 2.54 -1.88 -11.69
C VAL A 36 3.31 -3.18 -11.59
N MET A 37 2.82 -4.29 -12.17
CA MET A 37 3.48 -5.60 -12.13
C MET A 37 4.58 -5.75 -13.18
N LYS A 38 4.51 -4.94 -14.24
CA LYS A 38 5.44 -4.98 -15.38
C LYS A 38 6.62 -4.02 -15.26
N ALA A 39 6.64 -3.15 -14.24
CA ALA A 39 7.70 -2.17 -14.08
C ALA A 39 9.08 -2.85 -13.97
N GLU A 40 10.02 -2.43 -14.81
CA GLU A 40 11.42 -2.87 -14.80
C GLU A 40 12.34 -1.80 -14.21
N THR A 41 11.82 -0.59 -14.03
CA THR A 41 12.51 0.54 -13.41
C THR A 41 11.69 1.16 -12.28
N GLU A 42 12.37 1.83 -11.36
CA GLU A 42 11.73 2.54 -10.26
C GLU A 42 10.79 3.65 -10.77
N GLU A 43 11.19 4.33 -11.85
CA GLU A 43 10.41 5.39 -12.48
C GLU A 43 9.09 4.85 -13.04
N GLU A 44 9.13 3.74 -13.80
CA GLU A 44 7.93 3.08 -14.32
C GLU A 44 7.00 2.62 -13.20
N PHE A 45 7.56 2.09 -12.10
CA PHE A 45 6.75 1.67 -10.96
C PHE A 45 6.05 2.86 -10.30
N ARG A 46 6.76 3.96 -10.08
CA ARG A 46 6.19 5.19 -9.52
C ARG A 46 5.10 5.77 -10.43
N GLU A 47 5.31 5.79 -11.74
CA GLU A 47 4.31 6.24 -12.70
C GLU A 47 3.05 5.35 -12.66
N ALA A 48 3.22 4.03 -12.60
CA ALA A 48 2.12 3.09 -12.48
C ALA A 48 1.33 3.27 -11.16
N VAL A 49 2.02 3.46 -10.04
CA VAL A 49 1.39 3.74 -8.74
C VAL A 49 0.68 5.10 -8.75
N GLN A 50 1.24 6.11 -9.40
CA GLN A 50 0.56 7.40 -9.59
C GLN A 50 -0.70 7.29 -10.45
N GLN A 51 -0.76 6.34 -11.38
CA GLN A 51 -1.98 6.08 -12.14
C GLN A 51 -3.04 5.44 -11.25
N ILE A 52 -2.68 4.46 -10.42
CA ILE A 52 -3.57 3.89 -9.38
C ILE A 52 -4.11 5.00 -8.48
N ALA A 53 -3.24 5.91 -8.01
CA ALA A 53 -3.62 7.03 -7.16
C ALA A 53 -4.67 7.98 -7.77
N LYS A 54 -4.71 8.09 -9.11
CA LYS A 54 -5.70 8.91 -9.83
C LYS A 54 -7.01 8.16 -10.06
N ASP A 55 -6.94 6.85 -10.24
CA ASP A 55 -8.07 6.01 -10.61
C ASP A 55 -8.86 5.49 -9.40
N ARG A 56 -8.25 5.48 -8.21
CA ARG A 56 -8.82 4.92 -6.97
C ARG A 56 -9.32 6.01 -6.03
N ASP A 57 -10.62 5.99 -5.73
CA ASP A 57 -11.23 6.90 -4.74
C ASP A 57 -10.76 6.63 -3.29
N ASP A 58 -10.34 5.40 -3.02
CA ASP A 58 -9.87 4.90 -1.73
C ASP A 58 -8.35 5.02 -1.54
N TRP A 59 -7.66 5.69 -2.46
CA TRP A 59 -6.23 5.97 -2.35
C TRP A 59 -5.91 6.86 -1.15
N THR A 60 -4.85 6.51 -0.42
CA THR A 60 -4.22 7.36 0.60
C THR A 60 -2.80 7.71 0.18
N ALA A 61 -2.55 9.00 -0.01
CA ALA A 61 -1.23 9.50 -0.39
C ALA A 61 -0.33 9.71 0.85
N PRO A 62 1.01 9.75 0.70
CA PRO A 62 1.92 9.97 1.82
C PRO A 62 1.65 11.27 2.60
N GLU A 63 1.21 12.32 1.91
CA GLU A 63 0.82 13.62 2.48
C GLU A 63 -0.48 13.58 3.30
N ASP A 64 -1.35 12.59 3.05
CA ASP A 64 -2.56 12.35 3.85
C ASP A 64 -2.23 11.63 5.18
N GLY A 65 -1.06 11.00 5.24
CA GLY A 65 -0.62 10.22 6.39
C GLY A 65 -1.06 8.76 6.30
N TRP A 66 -0.69 7.99 7.33
CA TRP A 66 -0.84 6.55 7.36
C TRP A 66 -2.27 6.12 7.72
N PRO A 67 -2.98 5.39 6.83
CA PRO A 67 -4.42 5.14 6.97
C PRO A 67 -4.77 3.99 7.92
N TRP A 68 -3.77 3.24 8.41
CA TRP A 68 -4.00 2.00 9.15
C TRP A 68 -3.85 2.15 10.68
N PRO A 69 -4.60 1.35 11.46
CA PRO A 69 -4.55 1.39 12.92
C PRO A 69 -3.28 0.76 13.51
N TRP A 70 -2.50 0.03 12.70
CA TRP A 70 -1.24 -0.60 13.08
C TRP A 70 -0.04 0.30 12.75
N ASP A 71 1.15 -0.07 13.23
CA ASP A 71 2.35 0.77 13.16
C ASP A 71 3.13 0.61 11.84
N ASP A 72 2.99 -0.50 11.12
CA ASP A 72 3.74 -0.77 9.88
C ASP A 72 2.97 -1.72 8.94
N SER A 73 3.46 -1.99 7.74
CA SER A 73 2.71 -2.85 6.79
C SER A 73 2.62 -4.35 7.17
N SER A 74 3.12 -4.80 8.32
CA SER A 74 3.11 -6.23 8.70
C SER A 74 1.70 -6.84 8.83
N LEU A 75 0.67 -5.99 8.98
CA LEU A 75 -0.74 -6.41 9.05
C LEU A 75 -1.55 -6.02 7.80
N THR A 76 -0.89 -5.47 6.77
CA THR A 76 -1.54 -5.18 5.49
C THR A 76 -1.65 -6.46 4.66
N ASP A 77 -2.78 -6.64 3.96
CA ASP A 77 -3.06 -7.88 3.23
C ASP A 77 -2.09 -8.11 2.05
N TYR A 78 -1.78 -7.05 1.30
CA TYR A 78 -0.85 -7.06 0.16
C TYR A 78 0.18 -5.94 0.25
N ILE A 79 1.40 -6.21 -0.16
CA ILE A 79 2.41 -5.17 -0.37
C ILE A 79 3.08 -5.38 -1.72
N TYR A 80 3.07 -4.33 -2.54
CA TYR A 80 3.76 -4.29 -3.81
C TYR A 80 5.02 -3.44 -3.65
N ALA A 81 6.19 -4.07 -3.75
CA ALA A 81 7.46 -3.39 -3.57
C ALA A 81 8.34 -3.54 -4.81
N PHE A 82 8.84 -2.42 -5.34
CA PHE A 82 9.86 -2.45 -6.38
C PHE A 82 11.25 -2.64 -5.76
N VAL A 83 11.91 -3.75 -6.06
CA VAL A 83 13.19 -4.18 -5.47
C VAL A 83 14.07 -4.79 -6.55
N ASP A 84 15.31 -4.31 -6.67
CA ASP A 84 16.34 -4.88 -7.57
C ASP A 84 15.88 -5.02 -9.05
N GLY A 85 15.12 -4.04 -9.57
CA GLY A 85 14.69 -4.03 -10.97
C GLY A 85 13.41 -4.82 -11.27
N THR A 86 12.68 -5.25 -10.24
CA THR A 86 11.44 -6.01 -10.40
C THR A 86 10.46 -5.75 -9.26
N VAL A 87 9.18 -6.06 -9.45
CA VAL A 87 8.16 -5.96 -8.42
C VAL A 87 8.01 -7.28 -7.68
N LYS A 88 8.02 -7.20 -6.35
CA LYS A 88 7.74 -8.30 -5.44
C LYS A 88 6.42 -8.04 -4.74
N VAL A 89 5.62 -9.09 -4.62
CA VAL A 89 4.36 -9.08 -3.89
C VAL A 89 4.57 -9.84 -2.59
N PHE A 90 4.20 -9.23 -1.49
CA PHE A 90 4.18 -9.85 -0.16
C PHE A 90 2.72 -9.97 0.28
N VAL A 91 2.31 -11.15 0.73
CA VAL A 91 0.91 -11.44 1.08
C VAL A 91 0.84 -11.97 2.51
N GLY A 92 -0.02 -11.35 3.32
CA GLY A 92 -0.33 -11.82 4.68
C GLY A 92 0.89 -11.93 5.61
N ASP A 93 0.97 -13.03 6.36
CA ASP A 93 1.97 -13.32 7.38
C ASP A 93 3.30 -13.87 6.84
N GLU A 94 3.47 -13.96 5.52
CA GLU A 94 4.72 -14.40 4.87
C GLU A 94 5.84 -13.33 4.91
N MET A 95 5.78 -12.39 5.86
CA MET A 95 6.64 -11.22 5.93
C MET A 95 7.66 -11.31 7.06
N ASP A 96 8.71 -12.12 6.87
CA ASP A 96 9.99 -11.97 7.60
C ASP A 96 10.75 -10.70 7.13
N VAL A 97 10.01 -9.64 6.80
CA VAL A 97 10.48 -8.34 6.31
C VAL A 97 9.94 -7.28 7.26
N GLU A 98 10.85 -6.56 7.91
CA GLU A 98 10.48 -5.41 8.72
C GLU A 98 10.12 -4.24 7.80
N TRP A 99 8.99 -3.57 8.05
CA TRP A 99 8.58 -2.39 7.29
C TRP A 99 8.87 -1.10 8.07
N PRO A 100 8.87 0.07 7.40
CA PRO A 100 9.05 1.34 8.10
C PRO A 100 7.97 1.57 9.16
N ASP A 101 8.37 2.13 10.30
CA ASP A 101 7.44 2.56 11.35
C ASP A 101 6.66 3.81 10.89
N MET A 102 5.36 3.64 10.77
CA MET A 102 4.38 4.63 10.31
C MET A 102 3.58 5.26 11.45
N SER A 103 3.85 4.92 12.70
CA SER A 103 3.13 5.43 13.88
C SER A 103 3.10 6.97 13.91
N MET A 104 4.21 7.62 13.53
CA MET A 104 4.34 9.08 13.44
C MET A 104 3.55 9.71 12.29
N ARG A 105 3.18 8.93 11.27
CA ARG A 105 2.37 9.36 10.12
C ARG A 105 0.89 9.07 10.31
N ARG A 106 0.50 8.32 11.35
CA ARG A 106 -0.86 7.82 11.56
C ARG A 106 -1.91 8.93 11.46
N ASN A 107 -2.85 8.72 10.54
CA ASN A 107 -4.03 9.55 10.38
C ASN A 107 -5.24 8.67 10.04
N LEU A 108 -5.99 8.28 11.07
CA LEU A 108 -7.16 7.39 10.96
C LEU A 108 -8.43 8.14 10.55
N ALA A 109 -8.35 9.45 10.28
CA ALA A 109 -9.52 10.30 10.06
C ALA A 109 -10.20 10.13 8.68
N TYR A 110 -9.91 9.06 7.94
CA TYR A 110 -10.39 8.89 6.58
C TYR A 110 -11.47 7.81 6.49
N GLY A 111 -12.73 8.24 6.43
CA GLY A 111 -13.92 7.38 6.32
C GLY A 111 -13.78 6.20 5.33
N LEU A 112 -13.98 6.42 4.02
CA LEU A 112 -13.93 5.35 3.01
C LEU A 112 -12.50 4.83 2.68
N ARG A 113 -11.45 5.56 3.09
CA ARG A 113 -10.04 5.23 2.81
C ARG A 113 -9.34 4.49 3.94
N SER A 114 -9.99 4.38 5.10
CA SER A 114 -9.64 3.39 6.10
C SER A 114 -10.66 2.27 6.00
N GLY A 115 -10.21 1.01 5.93
CA GLY A 115 -11.11 -0.15 5.96
C GLY A 115 -11.80 -0.35 7.32
N LEU A 116 -11.96 0.71 8.11
CA LEU A 116 -12.51 0.75 9.46
C LEU A 116 -13.90 1.40 9.40
N LEU A 117 -14.91 0.71 9.95
CA LEU A 117 -16.22 1.30 10.17
C LEU A 117 -16.10 2.33 11.30
N GLN A 118 -16.27 3.62 10.99
CA GLN A 118 -16.43 4.65 12.01
C GLN A 118 -17.81 4.48 12.65
N ILE A 119 -17.88 3.83 13.81
CA ILE A 119 -19.12 3.75 14.58
C ILE A 119 -19.25 5.07 15.36
N GLU A 120 -20.08 5.99 14.89
CA GLU A 120 -20.49 7.13 15.70
C GLU A 120 -21.33 6.63 16.88
N VAL A 121 -20.76 6.67 18.08
CA VAL A 121 -21.51 6.43 19.32
C VAL A 121 -22.30 7.71 19.62
N LYS A 122 -23.63 7.63 19.48
CA LYS A 122 -24.57 8.68 19.93
C LYS A 122 -24.72 8.68 21.44
#